data_AF-A0A3C0V8D9-F1
#
_entry.id   AF-A0A3C0V8D9-F1
#
_cell.length_a   1.000
_cell.length_b   1.000
_cell.length_c   1.000
_cell.angle_alpha   90.00
_cell.angle_beta   90.00
_cell.angle_gamma   90.00
#
_symmetry.space_group_name_H-M   'P 1'
#
loop_
_entity.id
_entity.type
_entity.pdbx_description
1 polymer ?
#
loop_
_entity_poly.entity_id
_entity_poly.type
_entity_poly.pdbx_seq_one_letter_code
_entity_poly.pdbx_strand_id
1 'polypeptide(L)'
;MGMPVEVFAIDENLVTRDIGGEIIVVPVRGRVGDLDGAYVLNGAGGAIWRRIDGRATAGDLAAALAEEYEVPRADAERDVREFLAELAGAGLVRAKEA
;
A
#
# COMPACT_ATOMS: atom_id res chain seq x y z
N MET A 1 3.95 -23.31 8.07
CA MET A 1 4.20 -22.19 9.00
C MET A 1 3.28 -21.07 8.56
N GLY A 2 2.16 -20.87 9.26
CA GLY A 2 1.21 -19.80 8.91
C GLY A 2 1.87 -18.47 9.24
N MET A 3 2.05 -17.63 8.23
CA MET A 3 2.57 -16.29 8.42
C MET A 3 1.50 -15.49 9.19
N PRO A 4 1.89 -14.63 10.15
CA PRO A 4 0.92 -13.78 10.84
C PRO A 4 0.11 -13.00 9.80
N VAL A 5 -1.20 -13.02 9.97
CA VAL A 5 -2.14 -12.43 9.03
C VAL A 5 -2.28 -10.97 9.40
N GLU A 6 -1.34 -10.15 8.94
CA GLU A 6 -1.42 -8.70 9.13
C GLU A 6 -2.31 -8.09 8.06
N VAL A 7 -3.30 -7.32 8.49
CA VAL A 7 -4.17 -6.54 7.60
C VAL A 7 -3.73 -5.09 7.58
N PHE A 8 -3.85 -4.48 6.40
CA PHE A 8 -3.43 -3.10 6.18
C PHE A 8 -4.65 -2.24 5.90
N ALA A 9 -4.73 -1.10 6.57
CA ALA A 9 -5.79 -0.10 6.39
C ALA A 9 -5.18 1.25 6.00
N ILE A 10 -5.78 1.92 5.02
CA ILE A 10 -5.42 3.29 4.63
C ILE A 10 -5.80 4.26 5.75
N ASP A 11 -4.95 5.23 6.07
CA ASP A 11 -5.28 6.27 7.05
C ASP A 11 -6.41 7.17 6.52
N GLU A 12 -7.38 7.49 7.38
CA GLU A 12 -8.55 8.32 7.05
C GLU A 12 -8.20 9.79 6.72
N ASN A 13 -6.95 10.21 6.98
CA ASN A 13 -6.47 11.58 6.77
C ASN A 13 -5.64 11.72 5.50
N LEU A 14 -5.99 10.96 4.48
CA LEU A 14 -5.32 10.94 3.20
C LEU A 14 -6.31 11.28 2.09
N VAL A 15 -5.85 12.06 1.12
CA VAL A 15 -6.59 12.35 -0.10
C VAL A 15 -5.92 11.60 -1.23
N THR A 16 -6.66 10.69 -1.86
CA THR A 16 -6.18 9.90 -3.00
C THR A 16 -6.82 10.41 -4.28
N ARG A 17 -6.04 10.61 -5.33
CA ARG A 17 -6.55 11.00 -6.66
C ARG A 17 -5.94 10.13 -7.74
N ASP A 18 -6.79 9.52 -8.56
CA ASP A 18 -6.38 8.78 -9.74
C ASP A 18 -6.18 9.72 -10.93
N ILE A 19 -5.03 9.62 -11.58
CA ILE A 19 -4.68 10.40 -12.77
C ILE A 19 -3.97 9.47 -13.75
N GLY A 20 -4.65 9.11 -14.84
CA GLY A 20 -4.00 8.38 -15.96
C GLY A 20 -3.45 6.99 -15.61
N GLY A 21 -3.97 6.34 -14.56
CA GLY A 21 -3.47 5.05 -14.08
C GLY A 21 -2.48 5.13 -12.92
N GLU A 22 -2.08 6.34 -12.52
CA GLU A 22 -1.27 6.60 -11.33
C GLU A 22 -2.15 7.10 -10.19
N ILE A 23 -1.85 6.68 -8.96
CA ILE A 23 -2.58 7.15 -7.77
C ILE A 23 -1.72 8.13 -7.01
N ILE A 24 -2.21 9.35 -6.84
CA ILE A 24 -1.57 10.38 -6.04
C ILE A 24 -2.19 10.37 -4.64
N VAL A 25 -1.38 10.15 -3.61
CA VAL A 25 -1.78 10.17 -2.19
C VAL A 25 -1.20 11.41 -1.54
N VAL A 26 -2.08 12.23 -0.96
CA VAL A 26 -1.71 13.49 -0.29
C VAL A 26 -2.19 13.45 1.16
N PRO A 27 -1.30 13.44 2.15
CA PRO A 27 -1.71 13.54 3.55
C PRO A 27 -2.26 14.94 3.86
N VAL A 28 -3.45 15.01 4.47
CA VAL A 28 -4.09 16.30 4.84
C VAL A 28 -3.67 16.83 6.21
N ARG A 29 -2.88 16.08 6.99
CA ARG A 29 -2.31 16.57 8.25
C ARG A 29 -1.02 17.36 8.02
N GLY A 30 -1.16 18.68 7.91
CA GLY A 30 -0.04 19.61 7.96
C GLY A 30 0.57 19.69 9.36
N ARG A 31 1.72 19.06 9.58
CA ARG A 31 2.66 19.49 10.62
C ARG A 31 3.80 20.21 9.92
N VAL A 32 3.92 21.51 10.17
CA VAL A 32 5.00 22.36 9.67
C VAL A 32 6.32 21.79 10.19
N GLY A 33 7.01 20.98 9.37
CA GLY A 33 8.29 20.35 9.73
C GLY A 33 8.50 18.95 9.18
N ASP A 34 7.44 18.17 8.93
CA ASP A 34 7.54 16.88 8.25
C ASP A 34 7.23 17.12 6.77
N LEU A 35 8.29 17.48 6.04
CA LEU A 35 8.29 17.40 4.59
C LEU A 35 8.09 15.93 4.22
N ASP A 36 6.92 15.56 3.72
CA ASP A 36 6.89 14.60 2.62
C ASP A 36 5.68 14.85 1.73
N GLY A 37 5.99 15.23 0.49
CA GLY A 37 5.05 15.68 -0.52
C GLY A 37 4.12 14.55 -0.99
N ALA A 38 3.21 14.91 -1.88
CA ALA A 38 2.30 13.94 -2.51
C ALA A 38 3.05 12.68 -2.98
N TYR A 39 2.63 11.51 -2.51
CA TYR A 39 3.13 10.22 -2.95
C TYR A 39 2.48 9.86 -4.27
N VAL A 40 3.26 9.40 -5.23
CA VAL A 40 2.73 8.94 -6.51
C VAL A 40 2.97 7.44 -6.61
N LEU A 41 1.88 6.68 -6.62
CA LEU A 41 1.90 5.25 -6.80
C LEU A 41 1.80 4.96 -8.29
N ASN A 42 2.77 4.17 -8.79
CA ASN A 42 2.75 3.65 -10.15
C ASN A 42 1.57 2.66 -10.34
N GLY A 43 1.40 2.11 -11.55
CA GLY A 43 0.30 1.19 -11.83
C GLY A 43 0.18 0.02 -10.84
N ALA A 44 1.31 -0.60 -10.47
CA ALA A 44 1.35 -1.71 -9.52
C ALA A 44 1.03 -1.28 -8.09
N GLY A 45 1.66 -0.20 -7.61
CA GLY A 45 1.39 0.37 -6.30
C GLY A 45 -0.05 0.85 -6.17
N GLY A 46 -0.62 1.41 -7.24
CA GLY A 46 -2.01 1.83 -7.31
C GLY A 46 -2.99 0.66 -7.28
N ALA A 47 -2.64 -0.44 -7.94
CA ALA A 47 -3.42 -1.69 -7.90
C ALA A 47 -3.43 -2.34 -6.51
N ILE A 48 -2.29 -2.30 -5.79
CA ILE A 48 -2.20 -2.71 -4.39
C ILE A 48 -3.03 -1.79 -3.52
N TRP A 49 -2.82 -0.47 -3.65
CA TRP A 49 -3.47 0.56 -2.85
C TRP A 49 -5.00 0.47 -2.90
N ARG A 50 -5.58 0.28 -4.09
CA ARG A 50 -7.02 0.09 -4.27
C ARG A 50 -7.59 -1.13 -3.55
N ARG A 51 -6.76 -2.14 -3.28
CA ARG A 51 -7.14 -3.36 -2.57
C ARG A 51 -6.98 -3.24 -1.05
N ILE A 52 -6.31 -2.19 -0.55
CA ILE A 52 -6.15 -1.95 0.89
C ILE A 52 -7.47 -1.44 1.49
N ASP A 53 -8.30 -2.36 1.97
CA ASP A 53 -9.60 -2.06 2.61
C ASP A 53 -9.58 -2.20 4.15
N GLY A 54 -8.42 -2.48 4.76
CA GLY A 54 -8.35 -2.84 6.19
C GLY A 54 -8.66 -4.31 6.48
N ARG A 55 -8.92 -5.11 5.44
CA ARG A 55 -9.14 -6.57 5.51
C ARG A 55 -8.17 -7.35 4.63
N ALA A 56 -7.54 -6.68 3.66
CA ALA A 56 -6.58 -7.30 2.77
C ALA A 56 -5.25 -7.52 3.50
N THR A 57 -4.66 -8.68 3.26
CA THR A 57 -3.39 -9.10 3.86
C THR A 57 -2.28 -8.95 2.86
N ALA A 58 -1.03 -8.83 3.30
CA ALA A 58 0.12 -8.77 2.40
C ALA A 58 0.16 -9.97 1.42
N GLY A 59 -0.25 -11.16 1.88
CA GLY A 59 -0.30 -12.35 1.04
C GLY A 59 -1.42 -12.35 -0.01
N ASP A 60 -2.53 -11.68 0.26
CA ASP A 60 -3.65 -11.52 -0.68
C ASP A 60 -3.28 -10.49 -1.77
N LEU A 61 -2.70 -9.37 -1.34
CA LEU A 61 -2.17 -8.33 -2.21
C LEU A 61 -1.07 -8.88 -3.14
N ALA A 62 -0.15 -9.69 -2.59
CA ALA A 62 0.92 -10.31 -3.38
C ALA A 62 0.40 -11.38 -4.36
N ALA A 63 -0.62 -12.15 -3.97
CA ALA A 63 -1.26 -13.10 -4.89
C ALA A 63 -1.88 -12.36 -6.09
N ALA A 64 -2.66 -11.31 -5.81
CA ALA A 64 -3.29 -10.50 -6.83
C ALA A 64 -2.25 -9.83 -7.75
N LEU A 65 -1.15 -9.32 -7.18
CA LEU A 65 -0.08 -8.71 -7.97
C LEU A 65 0.66 -9.74 -8.83
N ALA A 66 0.94 -10.92 -8.30
CA ALA A 66 1.58 -12.01 -9.03
C ALA A 66 0.75 -12.45 -10.24
N GLU A 67 -0.58 -12.52 -10.09
CA GLU A 67 -1.50 -12.85 -11.18
C GLU A 67 -1.65 -11.70 -12.20
N GLU A 68 -1.73 -10.45 -11.74
CA GLU A 68 -1.96 -9.28 -12.61
C GLU A 68 -0.71 -8.89 -13.43
N TYR A 69 0.48 -9.07 -12.85
CA TYR A 69 1.76 -8.71 -13.46
C TYR A 69 2.56 -9.92 -13.97
N GLU A 70 2.02 -11.14 -13.84
CA GLU A 70 2.66 -12.41 -14.24
C GLU A 70 4.08 -12.57 -13.64
N VAL A 71 4.25 -12.16 -12.39
CA VAL A 71 5.53 -12.24 -11.66
C VAL A 71 5.52 -13.39 -10.65
N PRO A 72 6.69 -13.93 -10.28
CA PRO A 72 6.76 -14.97 -9.25
C PRO A 72 6.19 -14.47 -7.92
N ARG A 73 5.39 -15.33 -7.25
CA ARG A 73 4.79 -15.02 -5.95
C ARG A 73 5.82 -14.56 -4.92
N ALA A 74 7.00 -15.16 -4.92
CA ALA A 74 8.08 -14.78 -3.99
C ALA A 74 8.59 -13.35 -4.22
N ASP A 75 8.69 -12.92 -5.48
CA ASP A 75 9.06 -11.54 -5.82
C ASP A 75 7.91 -10.59 -5.49
N ALA A 76 6.67 -10.91 -5.88
CA ALA A 76 5.50 -10.13 -5.52
C ALA A 76 5.34 -9.95 -4.01
N GLU A 77 5.57 -10.99 -3.21
CA GLU A 77 5.52 -10.91 -1.75
C GLU A 77 6.61 -10.00 -1.18
N ARG A 78 7.81 -9.98 -1.77
CA ARG A 78 8.88 -9.07 -1.37
C ARG A 78 8.51 -7.63 -1.71
N ASP A 79 8.12 -7.37 -2.96
CA ASP A 79 7.71 -6.05 -3.44
C ASP A 79 6.52 -5.50 -2.63
N VAL A 80 5.49 -6.31 -2.38
CA VAL A 80 4.34 -5.89 -1.57
C VAL A 80 4.75 -5.59 -0.12
N ARG A 81 5.62 -6.39 0.49
CA ARG A 81 6.09 -6.12 1.87
C ARG A 81 6.91 -4.84 1.95
N GLU A 82 7.84 -4.63 1.03
CA GLU A 82 8.64 -3.41 0.96
C GLU A 82 7.73 -2.20 0.76
N PHE A 83 6.77 -2.28 -0.17
CA PHE A 83 5.79 -1.24 -0.42
C PHE A 83 4.93 -0.92 0.82
N LEU A 84 4.37 -1.92 1.49
CA LEU A 84 3.58 -1.73 2.71
C LEU A 84 4.42 -1.17 3.87
N ALA A 85 5.68 -1.56 3.97
CA ALA A 85 6.61 -1.02 4.96
C ALA A 85 6.93 0.46 4.71
N GLU A 86 7.14 0.85 3.45
CA GLU A 86 7.33 2.25 3.05
C GLU A 86 6.09 3.09 3.38
N LEU A 87 4.91 2.60 3.01
CA LEU A 87 3.64 3.27 3.31
C LEU A 87 3.39 3.39 4.82
N ALA A 88 3.75 2.37 5.61
CA ALA A 88 3.61 2.40 7.06
C ALA A 88 4.61 3.36 7.70
N GLY A 89 5.86 3.38 7.21
CA GLY A 89 6.89 4.33 7.65
C GLY A 89 6.52 5.78 7.34
N ALA A 90 5.86 6.01 6.20
CA ALA A 90 5.30 7.30 5.80
C ALA A 90 4.01 7.69 6.57
N GLY A 91 3.44 6.78 7.37
CA GLY A 91 2.18 7.00 8.08
C GLY A 91 0.94 7.03 7.16
N LEU A 92 1.04 6.46 5.97
CA LEU A 92 -0.04 6.37 4.99
C LEU A 92 -0.97 5.17 5.23
N VAL A 93 -0.42 4.08 5.73
CA VAL A 93 -1.20 2.89 6.10
C VAL A 93 -0.88 2.45 7.51
N ARG A 94 -1.83 1.77 8.13
CA ARG A 94 -1.64 1.15 9.44
C ARG A 94 -1.75 -0.36 9.30
N ALA A 95 -0.72 -1.05 9.77
CA ALA A 95 -0.77 -2.48 9.98
C ALA A 95 -1.57 -2.79 11.25
N LYS A 96 -2.45 -3.78 11.16
CA LYS A 96 -3.14 -4.39 12.30
C LYS A 96 -2.97 -5.89 12.22
N GLU A 97 -2.75 -6.52 13.36
CA GLU A 97 -2.87 -7.97 13.48
C GLU A 97 -4.36 -8.35 13.35
N ALA A 98 -4.69 -9.27 12.44
CA ALA A 98 -6.04 -9.80 12.24
C ALA A 98 -6.24 -11.17 12.88
#